data_AF-A0A0K6FWF5-F1
#
_entry.id   AF-A0A0K6FWF5-F1
#
_cell.length_a   1.000
_cell.length_b   1.000
_cell.length_c   1.000
_cell.angle_alpha   90.00
_cell.angle_beta   90.00
_cell.angle_gamma   90.00
#
_symmetry.space_group_name_H-M   'P 1'
#
loop_
_entity.id
_entity.type
_entity.pdbx_description
1 polymer ?
#
loop_
_entity_poly.entity_id
_entity_poly.type
_entity_poly.pdbx_seq_one_letter_code
_entity_poly.pdbx_strand_id
1 'polypeptide(L)'
;MKAIEEIESFESPDQTPFAHSYPEIRVNTLIEPINPLLHTPGSYIPRSASAWDARGPREGGNPVNVKALGNIHAFIRKYDSKWPSLGNNIVRPVSKERIVVTGTTGALGSYLLSQLLKSDKVEKIWAMNRKSGSGNSKDRQIASFEDKLLDTSLLNCEKLVFVDANLVESKLGLSKELYDEISSEATIIIHNAWEVNHSRDLKFFEPNICGTRHLLDVAFNSIAPTGLPRFVFASSIAVAGLARPGRYLNETSITLEDAATSNGYGQSKAVTEKLLESARHAGLSTCTVRIGQLTGDINSGSWSTTDWLPSIITSSISIGCLPGATGTVSWLPLDVAAHSIIDICLARAVEMPSVVHLCHPRPVPWMVIVGAFATCIFLRTGSQLPIVGFDEWNGRIKEAAESFEGSKADRYKRFPTIKIQSVLDGAVKSEIRLRARRDSGHAEFTGVVRLDITIAKALSETLRFTPELGMKHVERWFRYWDSVGFFKSV
;
A
#
# COMPACT_ATOMS: atom_id res chain seq x y z
N MET A 1 7.83 27.74 -63.38
CA MET A 1 6.43 28.18 -63.61
C MET A 1 5.69 27.92 -62.30
N LYS A 2 5.63 28.89 -61.38
CA LYS A 2 4.50 29.84 -61.15
C LYS A 2 3.18 29.10 -60.91
N ALA A 3 2.72 28.93 -59.67
CA ALA A 3 2.06 29.90 -58.77
C ALA A 3 0.54 29.97 -59.01
N ILE A 4 -0.28 29.87 -57.95
CA ILE A 4 -1.21 30.92 -57.47
C ILE A 4 -2.01 30.41 -56.25
N GLU A 5 -2.03 31.26 -55.22
CA GLU A 5 -2.80 31.26 -53.98
C GLU A 5 -4.25 31.73 -54.22
N GLU A 6 -5.18 31.45 -53.30
CA GLU A 6 -6.18 32.44 -52.91
C GLU A 6 -6.64 32.20 -51.46
N ILE A 7 -6.52 33.26 -50.67
CA ILE A 7 -7.00 33.45 -49.29
C ILE A 7 -8.16 34.43 -49.41
N GLU A 8 -9.32 34.15 -48.80
CA GLU A 8 -10.20 35.21 -48.29
C GLU A 8 -10.85 34.80 -46.96
N SER A 9 -10.70 35.69 -45.99
CA SER A 9 -11.32 35.73 -44.67
C SER A 9 -12.53 36.67 -44.70
N PHE A 10 -13.65 36.32 -44.05
CA PHE A 10 -14.60 37.33 -43.54
C PHE A 10 -15.30 36.85 -42.26
N GLU A 11 -15.56 37.83 -41.40
CA GLU A 11 -15.85 37.78 -39.96
C GLU A 11 -17.29 37.36 -39.58
N SER A 12 -17.42 37.12 -38.27
CA SER A 12 -18.61 36.85 -37.43
C SER A 12 -19.77 37.86 -37.52
N PRO A 13 -20.93 37.50 -36.95
CA PRO A 13 -21.46 38.34 -35.86
C PRO A 13 -21.97 37.54 -34.64
N ASP A 14 -21.32 37.81 -33.52
CA ASP A 14 -21.82 38.18 -32.20
C ASP A 14 -23.31 38.03 -31.80
N GLN A 15 -23.48 37.72 -30.50
CA GLN A 15 -24.54 38.07 -29.53
C GLN A 15 -25.58 37.01 -29.07
N THR A 16 -25.48 36.76 -27.74
CA THR A 16 -26.33 36.10 -26.72
C THR A 16 -27.73 36.79 -26.59
N PRO A 17 -28.76 36.32 -25.79
CA PRO A 17 -28.68 35.68 -24.46
C PRO A 17 -29.83 34.69 -24.06
N PHE A 18 -29.91 34.38 -22.75
CA PHE A 18 -30.91 33.61 -21.96
C PHE A 18 -30.52 32.15 -21.65
N ALA A 19 -30.01 31.79 -20.46
CA ALA A 19 -30.56 31.87 -19.09
C ALA A 19 -31.72 30.89 -18.84
N HIS A 20 -31.39 29.72 -18.28
CA HIS A 20 -32.32 28.87 -17.53
C HIS A 20 -31.70 28.41 -16.21
N SER A 21 -32.03 29.16 -15.16
CA SER A 21 -32.47 28.70 -13.83
C SER A 21 -31.97 27.36 -13.29
N TYR A 22 -30.99 27.42 -12.38
CA TYR A 22 -30.78 26.41 -11.34
C TYR A 22 -31.56 26.82 -10.08
N PRO A 23 -32.24 25.91 -9.37
CA PRO A 23 -32.88 26.24 -8.10
C PRO A 23 -31.84 26.44 -6.99
N GLU A 24 -31.94 27.60 -6.33
CA GLU A 24 -31.23 27.96 -5.11
C GLU A 24 -31.52 26.95 -4.00
N ILE A 25 -30.51 26.19 -3.56
CA ILE A 25 -30.56 25.51 -2.27
C ILE A 25 -30.07 26.52 -1.22
N ARG A 26 -31.02 27.10 -0.50
CA ARG A 26 -30.77 27.85 0.73
C ARG A 26 -30.27 26.87 1.80
N VAL A 27 -28.97 26.88 2.06
CA VAL A 27 -28.43 26.25 3.28
C VAL A 27 -28.59 27.24 4.42
N ASN A 28 -29.68 27.10 5.17
CA ASN A 28 -29.86 27.78 6.44
C ASN A 28 -28.80 27.28 7.43
N THR A 29 -27.96 28.20 7.87
CA THR A 29 -27.12 28.13 9.06
C THR A 29 -27.97 27.97 10.31
N LEU A 30 -27.90 26.81 10.95
CA LEU A 30 -28.14 26.65 12.39
C LEU A 30 -27.03 25.77 12.95
N ILE A 31 -26.03 26.46 13.51
CA ILE A 31 -25.02 25.91 14.40
C ILE A 31 -25.65 25.92 15.79
N GLU A 32 -25.80 24.76 16.42
CA GLU A 32 -25.78 24.66 17.87
C GLU A 32 -24.89 23.49 18.34
N PRO A 33 -24.22 23.63 19.49
CA PRO A 33 -22.98 22.92 19.79
C PRO A 33 -23.25 21.62 20.56
N ILE A 34 -22.74 20.50 20.06
CA ILE A 34 -22.72 19.25 20.84
C ILE A 34 -21.48 19.23 21.72
N ASN A 35 -21.74 19.32 23.02
CA ASN A 35 -20.81 19.31 24.13
C ASN A 35 -20.00 17.98 24.17
N PRO A 36 -18.64 18.03 24.21
CA PRO A 36 -17.81 16.83 24.20
C PRO A 36 -17.25 16.53 25.59
N LEU A 37 -17.87 15.66 26.38
CA LEU A 37 -17.20 15.06 27.56
C LEU A 37 -17.76 13.67 27.88
N LEU A 38 -16.87 12.66 27.82
CA LEU A 38 -16.51 11.78 28.94
C LEU A 38 -15.84 10.50 28.42
N HIS A 39 -14.53 10.58 28.14
CA HIS A 39 -13.62 9.47 28.47
C HIS A 39 -12.28 10.05 28.91
N THR A 40 -11.98 9.81 30.18
CA THR A 40 -10.78 10.25 30.90
C THR A 40 -9.49 9.75 30.24
N PRO A 41 -8.44 10.59 30.15
CA PRO A 41 -7.14 10.17 29.64
C PRO A 41 -6.38 9.37 30.71
N GLY A 42 -6.26 8.06 30.51
CA GLY A 42 -5.28 7.23 31.21
C GLY A 42 -3.88 7.63 30.77
N SER A 43 -3.15 8.31 31.64
CA SER A 43 -1.75 8.68 31.48
C SER A 43 -0.87 7.44 31.31
N TYR A 44 -0.48 7.14 30.07
CA TYR A 44 0.62 6.21 29.79
C TYR A 44 1.84 7.00 29.36
N ILE A 45 2.76 7.19 30.30
CA ILE A 45 4.11 7.68 30.06
C ILE A 45 4.89 6.50 29.44
N PRO A 46 5.42 6.60 28.22
CA PRO A 46 6.35 5.59 27.73
C PRO A 46 7.61 5.67 28.61
N ARG A 47 7.84 4.65 29.44
CA ARG A 47 9.16 4.42 30.02
C ARG A 47 10.14 4.24 28.87
N SER A 48 11.21 5.02 28.91
CA SER A 48 12.36 4.99 28.03
C SER A 48 12.74 3.57 27.57
N ALA A 49 12.59 3.31 26.27
CA ALA A 49 13.17 2.14 25.62
C ALA A 49 14.43 2.59 24.87
N SER A 50 15.53 2.76 25.61
CA SER A 50 16.89 2.70 25.07
C SER A 50 17.14 1.25 24.63
N ALA A 51 16.77 0.91 23.41
CA ALA A 51 17.06 -0.39 22.78
C ALA A 51 17.81 -0.23 21.44
N TRP A 52 18.47 0.90 21.25
CA TRP A 52 19.46 1.11 20.20
C TRP A 52 20.85 1.01 20.86
N ASP A 53 21.27 -0.22 21.17
CA ASP A 53 22.56 -0.42 21.80
C ASP A 53 23.69 0.01 20.84
N ALA A 54 24.60 0.79 21.40
CA ALA A 54 25.62 1.56 20.73
C ALA A 54 26.88 0.73 20.50
N ARG A 55 26.84 -0.22 19.56
CA ARG A 55 28.07 -0.82 19.00
C ARG A 55 27.90 -1.04 17.51
N GLY A 56 28.66 -0.29 16.71
CA GLY A 56 28.78 -0.54 15.27
C GLY A 56 29.30 -1.96 15.01
N PRO A 57 28.74 -2.71 14.05
CA PRO A 57 29.23 -4.05 13.77
C PRO A 57 30.61 -3.98 13.10
N ARG A 58 31.57 -4.70 13.70
CA ARG A 58 32.76 -5.21 13.00
C ARG A 58 32.31 -6.19 11.91
N GLU A 59 33.11 -6.34 10.85
CA GLU A 59 32.83 -7.23 9.72
C GLU A 59 32.41 -8.64 10.19
N GLY A 60 31.14 -9.00 9.91
CA GLY A 60 30.43 -10.17 10.42
C GLY A 60 28.91 -9.91 10.33
N GLY A 61 28.08 -10.94 10.20
CA GLY A 61 26.61 -10.79 10.06
C GLY A 61 25.97 -9.95 11.18
N ASN A 62 24.82 -9.32 10.93
CA ASN A 62 24.01 -8.82 12.05
C ASN A 62 23.65 -10.04 12.91
N PRO A 63 23.83 -10.01 14.24
CA PRO A 63 23.38 -11.12 15.08
C PRO A 63 21.88 -11.30 14.87
N VAL A 64 21.48 -12.51 14.50
CA VAL A 64 20.07 -12.88 14.34
C VAL A 64 19.33 -12.52 15.62
N ASN A 65 18.20 -11.84 15.51
CA ASN A 65 17.39 -11.53 16.67
C ASN A 65 16.71 -12.81 17.17
N VAL A 66 17.40 -13.53 18.06
CA VAL A 66 16.97 -14.84 18.58
C VAL A 66 15.56 -14.80 19.18
N LYS A 67 15.21 -13.69 19.86
CA LYS A 67 13.87 -13.50 20.42
C LYS A 67 12.81 -13.36 19.32
N ALA A 68 13.08 -12.56 18.29
CA ALA A 68 12.17 -12.41 17.15
C ALA A 68 11.99 -13.74 16.41
N LEU A 69 13.08 -14.46 16.15
CA LEU A 69 13.06 -15.77 15.51
C LEU A 69 12.23 -16.79 16.32
N GLY A 70 12.44 -16.84 17.64
CA GLY A 70 11.66 -17.70 18.54
C GLY A 70 10.16 -17.40 18.51
N ASN A 71 9.79 -16.12 18.47
CA ASN A 71 8.39 -15.70 18.35
C ASN A 71 7.79 -16.10 17.00
N ILE A 72 8.50 -15.87 15.89
CA ILE A 72 8.08 -16.29 14.54
C ILE A 72 7.79 -17.80 14.52
N HIS A 73 8.72 -18.61 15.03
CA HIS A 73 8.53 -20.06 15.14
C HIS A 73 7.30 -20.44 15.98
N ALA A 74 7.06 -19.74 17.11
CA ALA A 74 5.90 -20.02 17.95
C ALA A 74 4.58 -19.74 17.23
N PHE A 75 4.51 -18.63 16.48
CA PHE A 75 3.34 -18.28 15.68
C PHE A 75 3.10 -19.26 14.53
N ILE A 76 4.16 -19.66 13.81
CA ILE A 76 4.06 -20.69 12.77
C ILE A 76 3.53 -21.99 13.38
N ARG A 77 4.13 -22.51 14.47
CA ARG A 77 3.64 -23.74 15.12
C ARG A 77 2.18 -23.64 15.57
N LYS A 78 1.75 -22.47 16.05
CA LYS A 78 0.37 -22.25 16.50
C LYS A 78 -0.63 -22.37 15.35
N TYR A 79 -0.35 -21.75 14.21
CA TYR A 79 -1.31 -21.62 13.12
C TYR A 79 -1.13 -22.63 11.98
N ASP A 80 0.06 -23.22 11.82
CA ASP A 80 0.40 -24.18 10.77
C ASP A 80 0.07 -25.65 11.13
N SER A 81 -0.74 -25.85 12.18
CA SER A 81 -1.04 -27.21 12.64
C SER A 81 -2.13 -27.84 11.78
N LYS A 82 -1.71 -28.56 10.73
CA LYS A 82 -2.46 -29.61 10.01
C LYS A 82 -3.42 -29.13 8.92
N TRP A 83 -2.87 -28.81 7.75
CA TRP A 83 -3.65 -28.78 6.51
C TRP A 83 -4.12 -30.19 6.14
N PRO A 84 -5.33 -30.37 5.58
CA PRO A 84 -5.72 -31.67 5.04
C PRO A 84 -4.75 -32.05 3.92
N SER A 85 -4.18 -33.25 3.98
CA SER A 85 -3.37 -33.78 2.88
C SER A 85 -4.33 -34.18 1.76
N LEU A 86 -4.49 -33.28 0.80
CA LEU A 86 -5.29 -33.54 -0.38
C LEU A 86 -4.39 -34.20 -1.43
N GLY A 87 -4.87 -35.30 -2.02
CA GLY A 87 -4.22 -35.96 -3.15
C GLY A 87 -4.30 -35.11 -4.42
N ASN A 88 -4.13 -35.73 -5.59
CA ASN A 88 -4.29 -35.04 -6.88
C ASN A 88 -5.71 -34.45 -7.00
N ASN A 89 -5.83 -33.13 -6.80
CA ASN A 89 -7.07 -32.41 -7.00
C ASN A 89 -7.31 -32.20 -8.49
N ILE A 90 -8.46 -32.64 -8.98
CA ILE A 90 -8.88 -32.39 -10.36
C ILE A 90 -9.27 -30.92 -10.47
N VAL A 91 -8.39 -30.12 -11.06
CA VAL A 91 -8.70 -28.72 -11.41
C VAL A 91 -9.47 -28.73 -12.73
N ARG A 92 -10.69 -28.20 -12.72
CA ARG A 92 -11.48 -28.03 -13.96
C ARG A 92 -11.29 -26.62 -14.52
N PRO A 93 -11.39 -26.44 -15.84
CA PRO A 93 -11.38 -25.12 -16.46
C PRO A 93 -12.47 -24.23 -15.86
N VAL A 94 -12.11 -22.97 -15.62
CA VAL A 94 -13.01 -21.93 -15.11
C VAL A 94 -13.31 -20.98 -16.26
N SER A 95 -14.59 -20.82 -16.64
CA SER A 95 -15.00 -19.90 -17.70
C SER A 95 -15.00 -18.44 -17.22
N LYS A 96 -15.49 -18.20 -16.00
CA LYS A 96 -15.44 -16.92 -15.29
C LYS A 96 -15.13 -17.13 -13.82
N GLU A 97 -14.41 -16.19 -13.24
CA GLU A 97 -13.96 -16.25 -11.85
C GLU A 97 -15.00 -15.70 -10.89
N ARG A 98 -15.08 -16.33 -9.71
CA ARG A 98 -15.85 -15.87 -8.56
C ARG A 98 -14.89 -15.62 -7.42
N ILE A 99 -14.73 -14.36 -7.04
CA ILE A 99 -13.55 -13.88 -6.31
C ILE A 99 -13.95 -13.37 -4.94
N VAL A 100 -13.28 -13.86 -3.89
CA VAL A 100 -13.32 -13.23 -2.57
C VAL A 100 -12.18 -12.23 -2.50
N VAL A 101 -12.45 -10.98 -2.15
CA VAL A 101 -11.42 -9.96 -1.93
C VAL A 101 -11.57 -9.39 -0.53
N THR A 102 -10.52 -9.50 0.28
CA THR A 102 -10.57 -8.90 1.62
C THR A 102 -10.00 -7.47 1.64
N GLY A 103 -10.66 -6.58 2.37
CA GLY A 103 -10.16 -5.21 2.60
C GLY A 103 -10.31 -4.30 1.40
N THR A 104 -11.42 -4.42 0.66
CA THR A 104 -11.74 -3.59 -0.51
C THR A 104 -11.96 -2.12 -0.17
N THR A 105 -12.22 -1.78 1.09
CA THR A 105 -12.33 -0.37 1.53
C THR A 105 -10.97 0.30 1.74
N GLY A 106 -9.86 -0.46 1.72
CA GLY A 106 -8.50 0.08 1.84
C GLY A 106 -7.98 0.71 0.55
N ALA A 107 -6.77 1.28 0.60
CA ALA A 107 -6.12 1.93 -0.55
C ALA A 107 -6.03 0.99 -1.76
N LEU A 108 -5.20 -0.05 -1.69
CA LEU A 108 -5.05 -1.04 -2.77
C LEU A 108 -6.35 -1.81 -3.06
N GLY A 109 -7.12 -2.11 -2.01
CA GLY A 109 -8.38 -2.85 -2.13
C GLY A 109 -9.43 -2.15 -2.99
N SER A 110 -9.48 -0.82 -2.98
CA SER A 110 -10.43 -0.06 -3.80
C SER A 110 -10.12 -0.16 -5.29
N TYR A 111 -8.83 -0.14 -5.63
CA TYR A 111 -8.36 -0.33 -7.00
C TYR A 111 -8.55 -1.79 -7.47
N LEU A 112 -8.28 -2.78 -6.62
CA LEU A 112 -8.60 -4.18 -6.89
C LEU A 112 -10.09 -4.34 -7.21
N LEU A 113 -10.97 -3.82 -6.36
CA LEU A 113 -12.41 -3.91 -6.58
C LEU A 113 -12.86 -3.21 -7.87
N SER A 114 -12.42 -1.96 -8.08
CA SER A 114 -12.79 -1.18 -9.27
C SER A 114 -12.41 -1.89 -10.58
N GLN A 115 -11.23 -2.50 -10.64
CA GLN A 115 -10.75 -3.19 -11.84
C GLN A 115 -11.40 -4.56 -12.02
N LEU A 116 -11.63 -5.31 -10.93
CA LEU A 116 -12.36 -6.59 -11.00
C LEU A 116 -13.80 -6.41 -11.47
N LEU A 117 -14.49 -5.34 -11.05
CA LEU A 117 -15.86 -5.03 -11.50
C LEU A 117 -15.94 -4.77 -13.00
N LYS A 118 -14.89 -4.18 -13.58
CA LYS A 118 -14.78 -3.90 -15.02
C LYS A 118 -14.40 -5.13 -15.86
N SER A 119 -13.94 -6.22 -15.23
CA SER A 119 -13.46 -7.40 -15.93
C SER A 119 -14.61 -8.30 -16.39
N ASP A 120 -14.58 -8.71 -17.65
CA ASP A 120 -15.52 -9.67 -18.26
C ASP A 120 -15.24 -11.13 -17.84
N LYS A 121 -14.00 -11.40 -17.43
CA LYS A 121 -13.54 -12.67 -16.84
C LYS A 121 -14.07 -12.92 -15.43
N VAL A 122 -14.68 -11.91 -14.81
CA VAL A 122 -15.20 -12.00 -13.44
C VAL A 122 -16.72 -12.03 -13.46
N GLU A 123 -17.28 -13.04 -12.80
CA GLU A 123 -18.72 -13.27 -12.66
C GLU A 123 -19.26 -12.74 -11.34
N LYS A 124 -18.53 -12.96 -10.23
CA LYS A 124 -18.99 -12.59 -8.88
C LYS A 124 -17.83 -12.14 -8.00
N ILE A 125 -18.09 -11.17 -7.12
CA ILE A 125 -17.11 -10.63 -6.18
C ILE A 125 -17.75 -10.53 -4.80
N TRP A 126 -17.21 -11.26 -3.83
CA TRP A 126 -17.51 -11.04 -2.41
C TRP A 126 -16.49 -10.06 -1.84
N ALA A 127 -16.89 -8.79 -1.71
CA ALA A 127 -16.10 -7.71 -1.13
C ALA A 127 -16.15 -7.80 0.41
N MET A 128 -15.20 -8.55 0.96
CA MET A 128 -15.17 -8.94 2.37
C MET A 128 -14.41 -7.93 3.23
N ASN A 129 -15.11 -7.26 4.14
CA ASN A 129 -14.54 -6.22 4.99
C ASN A 129 -14.91 -6.43 6.45
N ARG A 130 -14.11 -5.84 7.35
CA ARG A 130 -14.39 -5.88 8.79
C ARG A 130 -15.71 -5.18 9.11
N LYS A 131 -16.48 -5.72 10.05
CA LYS A 131 -17.54 -4.94 10.71
C LYS A 131 -16.92 -3.69 11.35
N SER A 132 -17.57 -2.54 11.20
CA SER A 132 -17.15 -1.27 11.82
C SER A 132 -18.35 -0.60 12.47
N GLY A 133 -18.12 0.14 13.55
CA GLY A 133 -19.12 1.03 14.14
C GLY A 133 -19.40 2.27 13.28
N SER A 134 -18.55 2.58 12.30
CA SER A 134 -18.63 3.76 11.43
C SER A 134 -19.56 3.59 10.21
N GLY A 135 -20.56 2.72 10.29
CA GLY A 135 -21.45 2.39 9.16
C GLY A 135 -21.15 1.05 8.48
N ASN A 136 -22.07 0.62 7.61
CA ASN A 136 -21.98 -0.67 6.90
C ASN A 136 -20.83 -0.68 5.88
N SER A 137 -20.46 -1.87 5.35
CA SER A 137 -19.37 -1.98 4.39
C SER A 137 -19.58 -1.22 3.07
N LYS A 138 -20.82 -1.03 2.63
CA LYS A 138 -21.16 -0.32 1.39
C LYS A 138 -20.85 1.17 1.51
N ASP A 139 -21.28 1.82 2.59
CA ASP A 139 -21.06 3.26 2.80
C ASP A 139 -19.57 3.59 2.87
N ARG A 140 -18.80 2.74 3.58
CA ARG A 140 -17.33 2.89 3.63
C ARG A 140 -16.67 2.64 2.28
N GLN A 141 -17.24 1.76 1.45
CA GLN A 141 -16.73 1.53 0.10
C GLN A 141 -16.98 2.74 -0.80
N ILE A 142 -18.17 3.34 -0.73
CA ILE A 142 -18.51 4.57 -1.45
C ILE A 142 -17.53 5.68 -1.07
N ALA A 143 -17.40 5.96 0.23
CA ALA A 143 -16.47 6.98 0.72
C ALA A 143 -15.01 6.73 0.27
N SER A 144 -14.58 5.47 0.23
CA SER A 144 -13.23 5.12 -0.22
C SER A 144 -13.04 5.30 -1.74
N PHE A 145 -14.09 5.06 -2.54
CA PHE A 145 -14.08 5.31 -3.98
C PHE A 145 -14.09 6.81 -4.27
N GLU A 146 -14.90 7.59 -3.56
CA GLU A 146 -14.94 9.06 -3.70
C GLU A 146 -13.60 9.71 -3.34
N ASP A 147 -13.01 9.33 -2.22
CA ASP A 147 -11.66 9.77 -1.79
C ASP A 147 -10.60 9.49 -2.88
N LYS A 148 -10.69 8.34 -3.56
CA LYS A 148 -9.74 7.96 -4.62
C LYS A 148 -10.15 8.40 -6.02
N LEU A 149 -11.22 9.20 -6.13
CA LEU A 149 -11.76 9.66 -7.42
C LEU A 149 -12.08 8.49 -8.37
N LEU A 150 -12.50 7.35 -7.81
CA LEU A 150 -12.94 6.17 -8.53
C LEU A 150 -14.44 6.26 -8.85
N ASP A 151 -14.84 5.65 -9.96
CA ASP A 151 -16.24 5.61 -10.40
C ASP A 151 -17.12 4.81 -9.42
N THR A 152 -17.93 5.53 -8.65
CA THR A 152 -18.85 4.96 -7.66
C THR A 152 -20.03 4.20 -8.30
N SER A 153 -20.33 4.45 -9.58
CA SER A 153 -21.42 3.73 -10.28
C SER A 153 -21.15 2.23 -10.39
N LEU A 154 -19.87 1.83 -10.39
CA LEU A 154 -19.43 0.44 -10.38
C LEU A 154 -19.93 -0.34 -9.15
N LEU A 155 -20.20 0.35 -8.04
CA LEU A 155 -20.67 -0.27 -6.80
C LEU A 155 -22.13 -0.76 -6.86
N ASN A 156 -22.86 -0.40 -7.93
CA ASN A 156 -24.21 -0.90 -8.20
C ASN A 156 -24.22 -2.16 -9.11
N CYS A 157 -23.04 -2.70 -9.44
CA CYS A 157 -22.92 -3.88 -10.30
C CYS A 157 -23.49 -5.13 -9.63
N GLU A 158 -24.28 -5.91 -10.36
CA GLU A 158 -24.88 -7.18 -9.89
C GLU A 158 -23.82 -8.24 -9.50
N LYS A 159 -22.59 -8.12 -10.01
CA LYS A 159 -21.47 -8.98 -9.65
C LYS A 159 -21.03 -8.79 -8.19
N LEU A 160 -21.38 -7.66 -7.56
CA LEU A 160 -20.82 -7.24 -6.27
C LEU A 160 -21.71 -7.65 -5.09
N VAL A 161 -21.12 -8.39 -4.16
CA VAL A 161 -21.73 -8.71 -2.86
C VAL A 161 -20.86 -8.13 -1.75
N PHE A 162 -21.40 -7.20 -0.96
CA PHE A 162 -20.73 -6.70 0.24
C PHE A 162 -20.84 -7.71 1.37
N VAL A 163 -19.71 -8.05 1.99
CA VAL A 163 -19.66 -9.04 3.08
C VAL A 163 -18.99 -8.43 4.31
N ASP A 164 -19.77 -8.24 5.37
CA ASP A 164 -19.28 -7.82 6.68
C ASP A 164 -18.81 -9.04 7.49
N ALA A 165 -17.50 -9.29 7.49
CA ALA A 165 -16.87 -10.45 8.12
C ALA A 165 -16.06 -10.09 9.38
N ASN A 166 -15.93 -11.05 10.28
CA ASN A 166 -14.92 -11.05 11.34
C ASN A 166 -13.95 -12.22 11.10
N LEU A 167 -12.80 -11.93 10.48
CA LEU A 167 -11.84 -12.98 10.11
C LEU A 167 -11.29 -13.76 11.30
N VAL A 168 -11.36 -13.23 12.52
CA VAL A 168 -10.87 -13.90 13.75
C VAL A 168 -11.88 -14.89 14.31
N GLU A 169 -13.16 -14.76 13.95
CA GLU A 169 -14.20 -15.70 14.37
C GLU A 169 -14.20 -16.96 13.51
N SER A 170 -14.68 -18.06 14.09
CA SER A 170 -14.96 -19.28 13.34
C SER A 170 -15.86 -18.97 12.14
N LYS A 171 -15.59 -19.61 11.01
CA LYS A 171 -16.31 -19.37 9.74
C LYS A 171 -16.38 -17.88 9.34
N LEU A 172 -15.36 -17.10 9.71
CA LEU A 172 -15.24 -15.67 9.41
C LEU A 172 -16.37 -14.80 9.99
N GLY A 173 -17.12 -15.30 10.98
CA GLY A 173 -18.29 -14.61 11.56
C GLY A 173 -19.46 -14.45 10.58
N LEU A 174 -19.52 -15.30 9.55
CA LEU A 174 -20.59 -15.31 8.53
C LEU A 174 -21.74 -16.24 8.93
N SER A 175 -22.90 -16.06 8.27
CA SER A 175 -23.97 -17.06 8.35
C SER A 175 -23.51 -18.36 7.69
N LYS A 176 -24.15 -19.48 8.06
CA LYS A 176 -23.83 -20.79 7.49
C LYS A 176 -24.03 -20.78 5.97
N GLU A 177 -25.11 -20.16 5.51
CA GLU A 177 -25.51 -20.11 4.10
C GLU A 177 -24.44 -19.38 3.27
N LEU A 178 -24.01 -18.18 3.71
CA LEU A 178 -23.00 -17.41 2.99
C LEU A 178 -21.61 -18.05 3.06
N TYR A 179 -21.26 -18.68 4.19
CA TYR A 179 -20.02 -19.44 4.29
C TYR A 179 -19.99 -20.62 3.31
N ASP A 180 -21.07 -21.41 3.30
CA ASP A 180 -21.19 -22.58 2.42
C ASP A 180 -21.23 -22.16 0.93
N GLU A 181 -21.90 -21.05 0.61
CA GLU A 181 -21.87 -20.44 -0.74
C GLU A 181 -20.44 -20.09 -1.15
N ILE A 182 -19.72 -19.30 -0.33
CA ILE A 182 -18.34 -18.91 -0.64
C ILE A 182 -17.43 -20.14 -0.80
N SER A 183 -17.51 -21.10 0.11
CA SER A 183 -16.71 -22.33 0.04
C SER A 183 -17.03 -23.19 -1.20
N SER A 184 -18.28 -23.22 -1.65
CA SER A 184 -18.70 -24.02 -2.81
C SER A 184 -18.51 -23.32 -4.16
N GLU A 185 -18.31 -22.00 -4.17
CA GLU A 185 -18.29 -21.22 -5.40
C GLU A 185 -16.97 -20.50 -5.68
N ALA A 186 -16.25 -20.04 -4.66
CA ALA A 186 -15.07 -19.21 -4.86
C ALA A 186 -13.99 -19.95 -5.66
N THR A 187 -13.46 -19.28 -6.68
CA THR A 187 -12.39 -19.79 -7.54
C THR A 187 -11.05 -19.11 -7.25
N ILE A 188 -11.09 -17.91 -6.65
CA ILE A 188 -9.92 -17.13 -6.22
C ILE A 188 -10.23 -16.42 -4.90
N ILE A 189 -9.28 -16.45 -3.98
CA ILE A 189 -9.28 -15.65 -2.74
C ILE A 189 -8.09 -14.70 -2.78
N ILE A 190 -8.34 -13.39 -2.81
CA ILE A 190 -7.34 -12.34 -2.72
C ILE A 190 -7.37 -11.78 -1.29
N HIS A 191 -6.45 -12.25 -0.45
CA HIS A 191 -6.28 -11.76 0.91
C HIS A 191 -5.42 -10.50 0.93
N ASN A 192 -6.07 -9.34 0.88
CA ASN A 192 -5.43 -8.02 0.94
C ASN A 192 -5.59 -7.31 2.30
N ALA A 193 -6.67 -7.59 3.03
CA ALA A 193 -6.94 -6.97 4.33
C ALA A 193 -5.81 -7.19 5.34
N TRP A 194 -5.14 -6.11 5.73
CA TRP A 194 -4.11 -6.13 6.76
C TRP A 194 -3.98 -4.76 7.43
N GLU A 195 -3.68 -4.73 8.73
CA GLU A 195 -3.36 -3.47 9.41
C GLU A 195 -1.88 -3.13 9.19
N VAL A 196 -1.58 -2.01 8.52
CA VAL A 196 -0.20 -1.59 8.29
C VAL A 196 0.26 -0.73 9.46
N ASN A 197 1.07 -1.29 10.36
CA ASN A 197 1.61 -0.56 11.50
C ASN A 197 3.03 -1.01 11.86
N HIS A 198 4.02 -0.27 11.36
CA HIS A 198 5.44 -0.59 11.55
C HIS A 198 5.95 -0.40 12.99
N SER A 199 5.16 0.23 13.87
CA SER A 199 5.53 0.49 15.27
C SER A 199 5.07 -0.61 16.23
N ARG A 200 4.29 -1.59 15.76
CA ARG A 200 3.75 -2.68 16.58
C ARG A 200 4.65 -3.91 16.52
N ASP A 201 4.62 -4.71 17.59
CA ASP A 201 5.30 -6.00 17.64
C ASP A 201 4.51 -7.09 16.92
N LEU A 202 5.10 -8.28 16.75
CA LEU A 202 4.44 -9.42 16.09
C LEU A 202 3.13 -9.83 16.78
N LYS A 203 3.07 -9.76 18.11
CA LYS A 203 1.91 -10.22 18.89
C LYS A 203 0.66 -9.40 18.56
N PHE A 204 0.82 -8.11 18.32
CA PHE A 204 -0.27 -7.24 17.88
C PHE A 204 -0.98 -7.76 16.62
N PHE A 205 -0.25 -8.41 15.70
CA PHE A 205 -0.78 -8.91 14.43
C PHE A 205 -1.34 -10.34 14.49
N GLU A 206 -1.41 -10.94 15.67
CA GLU A 206 -2.03 -12.25 15.87
C GLU A 206 -3.44 -12.37 15.26
N PRO A 207 -4.34 -11.37 15.39
CA PRO A 207 -5.63 -11.40 14.71
C PRO A 207 -5.55 -11.51 13.19
N ASN A 208 -4.57 -10.85 12.56
CA ASN A 208 -4.36 -10.92 11.10
C ASN A 208 -3.85 -12.31 10.66
N ILE A 209 -2.94 -12.89 11.44
CA ILE A 209 -2.41 -14.24 11.19
C ILE A 209 -3.53 -15.28 11.35
N CYS A 210 -4.33 -15.15 12.42
CA CYS A 210 -5.52 -15.97 12.65
C CYS A 210 -6.53 -15.84 11.51
N GLY A 211 -6.80 -14.61 11.04
CA GLY A 211 -7.68 -14.37 9.91
C GLY A 211 -7.18 -15.01 8.61
N THR A 212 -5.88 -15.02 8.38
CA THR A 212 -5.31 -15.76 7.23
C THR A 212 -5.54 -17.26 7.37
N ARG A 213 -5.34 -17.82 8.58
CA ARG A 213 -5.58 -19.24 8.84
C ARG A 213 -7.02 -19.64 8.51
N HIS A 214 -8.01 -18.85 8.93
CA HIS A 214 -9.42 -19.11 8.64
C HIS A 214 -9.78 -18.93 7.16
N LEU A 215 -9.14 -18.00 6.45
CA LEU A 215 -9.31 -17.88 4.99
C LEU A 215 -8.71 -19.09 4.25
N LEU A 216 -7.59 -19.63 4.74
CA LEU A 216 -7.03 -20.88 4.22
C LEU A 216 -7.96 -22.06 4.53
N ASP A 217 -8.63 -22.09 5.70
CA ASP A 217 -9.69 -23.09 5.97
C ASP A 217 -10.82 -23.02 4.94
N VAL A 218 -11.28 -21.82 4.57
CA VAL A 218 -12.30 -21.66 3.50
C VAL A 218 -11.81 -22.28 2.19
N ALA A 219 -10.54 -22.05 1.84
CA ALA A 219 -9.95 -22.61 0.63
C ALA A 219 -9.89 -24.15 0.68
N PHE A 220 -9.42 -24.73 1.78
CA PHE A 220 -9.30 -26.18 1.95
C PHE A 220 -10.64 -26.90 2.10
N ASN A 221 -11.65 -26.22 2.65
CA ASN A 221 -13.03 -26.73 2.75
C ASN A 221 -13.82 -26.52 1.46
N SER A 222 -13.17 -26.07 0.38
CA SER A 222 -13.88 -25.85 -0.87
C SER A 222 -14.42 -27.14 -1.45
N ILE A 223 -15.70 -27.11 -1.80
CA ILE A 223 -16.39 -28.19 -2.53
C ILE A 223 -16.71 -27.78 -3.97
N ALA A 224 -16.05 -26.73 -4.46
CA ALA A 224 -16.30 -26.21 -5.79
C ALA A 224 -15.97 -27.27 -6.85
N PRO A 225 -16.82 -27.46 -7.88
CA PRO A 225 -16.55 -28.40 -8.97
C PRO A 225 -15.24 -28.11 -9.73
N THR A 226 -14.74 -26.88 -9.60
CA THR A 226 -13.50 -26.38 -10.19
C THR A 226 -12.23 -26.81 -9.44
N GLY A 227 -12.39 -27.43 -8.27
CA GLY A 227 -11.31 -27.73 -7.32
C GLY A 227 -11.04 -26.57 -6.36
N LEU A 228 -9.95 -26.68 -5.60
CA LEU A 228 -9.57 -25.65 -4.63
C LEU A 228 -9.32 -24.28 -5.30
N PRO A 229 -9.70 -23.17 -4.63
CA PRO A 229 -9.45 -21.85 -5.18
C PRO A 229 -7.96 -21.52 -5.21
N ARG A 230 -7.57 -20.62 -6.12
CA ARG A 230 -6.27 -19.94 -6.03
C ARG A 230 -6.28 -18.99 -4.84
N PHE A 231 -5.19 -18.93 -4.09
CA PHE A 231 -5.06 -18.08 -2.91
C PHE A 231 -3.91 -17.10 -3.07
N VAL A 232 -4.22 -15.81 -3.14
CA VAL A 232 -3.21 -14.75 -3.31
C VAL A 232 -3.19 -13.88 -2.06
N PHE A 233 -2.00 -13.71 -1.47
CA PHE A 233 -1.80 -12.87 -0.29
C PHE A 233 -1.00 -11.63 -0.64
N ALA A 234 -1.55 -10.45 -0.34
CA ALA A 234 -0.82 -9.19 -0.39
C ALA A 234 0.13 -9.09 0.82
N SER A 235 1.34 -9.62 0.64
CA SER A 235 2.45 -9.46 1.58
C SER A 235 3.17 -8.12 1.35
N SER A 236 4.30 -7.92 2.01
CA SER A 236 5.10 -6.70 1.92
C SER A 236 6.58 -7.03 1.86
N ILE A 237 7.34 -6.20 1.14
CA ILE A 237 8.80 -6.25 1.16
C ILE A 237 9.40 -6.09 2.56
N ALA A 238 8.61 -5.58 3.52
CA ALA A 238 8.99 -5.45 4.92
C ALA A 238 9.39 -6.78 5.59
N VAL A 239 9.02 -7.93 5.01
CA VAL A 239 9.51 -9.25 5.47
C VAL A 239 11.02 -9.36 5.44
N ALA A 240 11.69 -8.71 4.47
CA ALA A 240 13.14 -8.70 4.37
C ALA A 240 13.81 -7.61 5.22
N GLY A 241 13.01 -6.78 5.89
CA GLY A 241 13.46 -5.63 6.66
C GLY A 241 14.24 -4.60 5.86
N LEU A 242 14.92 -3.71 6.60
CA LEU A 242 16.01 -2.90 6.05
C LEU A 242 17.24 -3.80 5.96
N ALA A 243 17.23 -4.76 5.03
CA ALA A 243 18.44 -5.53 4.78
C ALA A 243 19.58 -4.59 4.36
N ARG A 244 20.82 -5.05 4.46
CA ARG A 244 21.99 -4.24 4.08
C ARG A 244 21.76 -3.61 2.69
N PRO A 245 22.02 -2.30 2.50
CA PRO A 245 21.84 -1.67 1.20
C PRO A 245 22.50 -2.49 0.11
N GLY A 246 21.83 -2.70 -1.02
CA GLY A 246 22.34 -3.47 -2.16
C GLY A 246 22.18 -5.00 -2.06
N ARG A 247 21.58 -5.55 -0.99
CA ARG A 247 21.19 -6.96 -0.97
C ARG A 247 20.08 -7.18 -2.02
N TYR A 248 20.28 -8.16 -2.89
CA TYR A 248 19.30 -8.62 -3.87
C TYR A 248 18.37 -9.65 -3.23
N LEU A 249 17.05 -9.47 -3.35
CA LEU A 249 16.04 -10.40 -2.87
C LEU A 249 15.37 -11.05 -4.07
N ASN A 250 15.49 -12.37 -4.19
CA ASN A 250 14.84 -13.15 -5.24
C ASN A 250 13.35 -13.34 -4.95
N GLU A 251 12.57 -13.66 -5.98
CA GLU A 251 11.16 -14.06 -5.90
C GLU A 251 11.02 -15.51 -5.37
N THR A 252 11.60 -15.75 -4.20
CA THR A 252 11.57 -17.02 -3.48
C THR A 252 11.15 -16.83 -2.03
N SER A 253 10.82 -17.95 -1.39
CA SER A 253 10.56 -18.04 0.06
C SER A 253 11.72 -17.42 0.86
N ILE A 254 11.38 -16.60 1.86
CA ILE A 254 12.36 -15.92 2.73
C ILE A 254 12.76 -16.86 3.88
N THR A 255 14.02 -16.79 4.31
CA THR A 255 14.47 -17.51 5.50
C THR A 255 13.91 -16.86 6.77
N LEU A 256 13.74 -17.63 7.84
CA LEU A 256 13.20 -17.08 9.08
C LEU A 256 14.22 -16.19 9.79
N GLU A 257 15.50 -16.47 9.60
CA GLU A 257 16.63 -15.67 10.07
C GLU A 257 16.62 -14.28 9.42
N ASP A 258 16.39 -14.20 8.11
CA ASP A 258 16.26 -12.91 7.41
C ASP A 258 15.00 -12.15 7.83
N ALA A 259 13.92 -12.88 8.13
CA ALA A 259 12.65 -12.28 8.57
C ALA A 259 12.65 -11.85 10.05
N ALA A 260 13.59 -12.34 10.85
CA ALA A 260 13.77 -12.01 12.27
C ALA A 260 14.37 -10.60 12.48
N THR A 261 13.73 -9.60 11.88
CA THR A 261 14.08 -8.19 11.96
C THR A 261 13.55 -7.56 13.25
N SER A 262 13.70 -6.26 13.47
CA SER A 262 13.02 -5.55 14.58
C SER A 262 11.59 -5.11 14.25
N ASN A 263 11.12 -5.31 13.02
CA ASN A 263 9.84 -4.82 12.54
C ASN A 263 8.74 -5.89 12.70
N GLY A 264 7.87 -5.74 13.69
CA GLY A 264 6.79 -6.69 13.98
C GLY A 264 5.78 -6.86 12.83
N TYR A 265 5.53 -5.80 12.06
CA TYR A 265 4.72 -5.89 10.84
C TYR A 265 5.37 -6.81 9.80
N GLY A 266 6.68 -6.63 9.54
CA GLY A 266 7.44 -7.51 8.64
C GLY A 266 7.46 -8.97 9.12
N GLN A 267 7.69 -9.19 10.42
CA GLN A 267 7.63 -10.52 11.03
C GLN A 267 6.25 -11.17 10.84
N SER A 268 5.16 -10.41 11.01
CA SER A 268 3.79 -10.93 10.87
C SER A 268 3.47 -11.37 9.45
N LYS A 269 3.91 -10.59 8.46
CA LYS A 269 3.81 -10.96 7.05
C LYS A 269 4.61 -12.22 6.77
N ALA A 270 5.84 -12.33 7.29
CA ALA A 270 6.68 -13.51 7.10
C ALA A 270 6.08 -14.79 7.71
N VAL A 271 5.47 -14.72 8.90
CA VAL A 271 4.71 -15.83 9.48
C VAL A 271 3.61 -16.29 8.51
N THR A 272 2.84 -15.34 7.98
CA THR A 272 1.76 -15.66 7.03
C THR A 272 2.28 -16.23 5.72
N GLU A 273 3.39 -15.74 5.19
CA GLU A 273 4.04 -16.33 4.01
C GLU A 273 4.38 -17.81 4.25
N LYS A 274 4.82 -18.18 5.45
CA LYS A 274 5.07 -19.60 5.80
C LYS A 274 3.81 -20.44 5.91
N LEU A 275 2.70 -19.86 6.39
CA LEU A 275 1.40 -20.56 6.34
C LEU A 275 0.99 -20.85 4.89
N LEU A 276 1.20 -19.90 3.97
CA LEU A 276 0.93 -20.09 2.55
C LEU A 276 1.86 -21.11 1.89
N GLU A 277 3.15 -21.11 2.26
CA GLU A 277 4.13 -22.08 1.80
C GLU A 277 3.75 -23.50 2.23
N SER A 278 3.37 -23.67 3.51
CA SER A 278 2.89 -24.95 4.04
C SER A 278 1.57 -25.38 3.41
N ALA A 279 0.60 -24.47 3.24
CA ALA A 279 -0.64 -24.74 2.53
C ALA A 279 -0.40 -25.14 1.06
N ARG A 280 0.62 -24.57 0.41
CA ARG A 280 1.03 -24.97 -0.94
C ARG A 280 1.51 -26.41 -0.98
N HIS A 281 2.37 -26.80 -0.02
CA HIS A 281 2.83 -28.18 0.09
C HIS A 281 1.69 -29.18 0.36
N ALA A 282 0.57 -28.72 0.93
CA ALA A 282 -0.64 -29.51 1.12
C ALA A 282 -1.59 -29.53 -0.11
N GLY A 283 -1.22 -28.88 -1.22
CA GLY A 283 -1.93 -28.96 -2.50
C GLY A 283 -2.74 -27.71 -2.88
N LEU A 284 -2.72 -26.64 -2.07
CA LEU A 284 -3.39 -25.38 -2.42
C LEU A 284 -2.54 -24.54 -3.38
N SER A 285 -3.14 -23.96 -4.42
CA SER A 285 -2.42 -23.04 -5.31
C SER A 285 -2.29 -21.67 -4.64
N THR A 286 -1.16 -21.40 -3.99
CA THR A 286 -0.92 -20.14 -3.27
C THR A 286 0.13 -19.26 -3.94
N CYS A 287 -0.06 -17.94 -3.88
CA CYS A 287 0.91 -16.94 -4.31
C CYS A 287 1.05 -15.84 -3.24
N THR A 288 2.28 -15.60 -2.81
CA THR A 288 2.65 -14.46 -1.99
C THR A 288 3.09 -13.31 -2.88
N VAL A 289 2.40 -12.18 -2.79
CA VAL A 289 2.77 -10.96 -3.51
C VAL A 289 3.42 -9.99 -2.54
N ARG A 290 4.75 -9.84 -2.59
CA ARG A 290 5.47 -8.87 -1.76
C ARG A 290 5.42 -7.49 -2.40
N ILE A 291 4.60 -6.62 -1.82
CA ILE A 291 4.36 -5.28 -2.37
C ILE A 291 5.40 -4.29 -1.80
N GLY A 292 6.01 -3.52 -2.71
CA GLY A 292 6.89 -2.40 -2.43
C GLY A 292 6.16 -1.15 -1.95
N GLN A 293 6.81 0.00 -2.03
CA GLN A 293 6.14 1.28 -1.76
C GLN A 293 5.10 1.58 -2.85
N LEU A 294 3.87 1.87 -2.43
CA LEU A 294 2.81 2.31 -3.32
C LEU A 294 2.73 3.83 -3.39
N THR A 295 2.30 4.38 -4.53
CA THR A 295 2.02 5.81 -4.72
C THR A 295 0.54 6.06 -5.01
N GLY A 296 0.15 7.33 -5.20
CA GLY A 296 -1.10 7.63 -5.90
C GLY A 296 -1.15 6.97 -7.28
N ASP A 297 -2.35 6.70 -7.78
CA ASP A 297 -2.56 6.06 -9.08
C ASP A 297 -2.07 6.92 -10.24
N ILE A 298 -1.95 6.31 -11.42
CA ILE A 298 -1.47 7.01 -12.61
C ILE A 298 -2.40 8.16 -13.00
N ASN A 299 -3.72 8.03 -12.84
CA ASN A 299 -4.68 8.96 -13.45
C ASN A 299 -5.01 10.14 -12.52
N SER A 300 -5.52 9.84 -11.33
CA SER A 300 -5.99 10.85 -10.39
C SER A 300 -4.88 11.37 -9.49
N GLY A 301 -3.88 10.54 -9.21
CA GLY A 301 -2.82 10.84 -8.27
C GLY A 301 -3.24 10.71 -6.80
N SER A 302 -4.33 9.98 -6.51
CA SER A 302 -4.90 9.87 -5.15
C SER A 302 -3.95 9.17 -4.18
N TRP A 303 -3.08 9.94 -3.54
CA TRP A 303 -2.13 9.43 -2.55
C TRP A 303 -2.55 9.92 -1.15
N SER A 304 -2.76 8.98 -0.24
CA SER A 304 -2.93 9.22 1.21
C SER A 304 -2.01 10.33 1.74
N THR A 305 -2.60 11.36 2.34
CA THR A 305 -1.90 12.50 2.96
C THR A 305 -1.23 12.13 4.29
N THR A 306 -1.60 10.98 4.86
CA THR A 306 -1.02 10.48 6.12
C THR A 306 0.22 9.61 5.91
N ASP A 307 0.59 9.35 4.65
CA ASP A 307 1.79 8.59 4.33
C ASP A 307 3.06 9.41 4.62
N TRP A 308 4.19 8.71 4.67
CA TRP A 308 5.47 9.28 5.07
C TRP A 308 5.98 10.34 4.08
N LEU A 309 5.75 10.17 2.77
CA LEU A 309 6.22 11.12 1.77
C LEU A 309 5.51 12.48 1.86
N PRO A 310 4.17 12.56 1.89
CA PRO A 310 3.50 13.85 2.16
C PRO A 310 3.98 14.47 3.47
N SER A 311 4.25 13.67 4.52
CA SER A 311 4.84 14.19 5.76
C SER A 311 6.21 14.85 5.54
N ILE A 312 7.08 14.27 4.70
CA ILE A 312 8.35 14.88 4.30
C ILE A 312 8.11 16.20 3.59
N ILE A 313 7.17 16.27 2.64
CA ILE A 313 6.87 17.49 1.88
C ILE A 313 6.38 18.60 2.80
N THR A 314 5.43 18.32 3.70
CA THR A 314 4.94 19.28 4.70
C THR A 314 6.07 19.81 5.58
N SER A 315 6.85 18.90 6.16
CA SER A 315 8.01 19.27 6.97
C SER A 315 9.03 20.12 6.20
N SER A 316 9.26 19.81 4.93
CA SER A 316 10.20 20.52 4.04
C SER A 316 9.76 21.96 3.75
N ILE A 317 8.47 22.16 3.47
CA ILE A 317 7.90 23.50 3.31
C ILE A 317 8.07 24.29 4.61
N SER A 318 7.84 23.65 5.77
CA SER A 318 7.95 24.29 7.08
C SER A 318 9.34 24.82 7.41
N ILE A 319 10.41 24.12 6.99
CA ILE A 319 11.81 24.54 7.24
C ILE A 319 12.48 25.21 6.03
N GLY A 320 11.75 25.36 4.92
CA GLY A 320 12.24 26.05 3.73
C GLY A 320 13.33 25.30 2.94
N CYS A 321 13.41 23.97 3.03
CA CYS A 321 14.31 23.18 2.18
C CYS A 321 13.81 21.74 1.98
N LEU A 322 14.22 21.13 0.87
CA LEU A 322 13.87 19.75 0.49
C LEU A 322 15.04 18.78 0.73
N PRO A 323 14.76 17.50 1.06
CA PRO A 323 15.81 16.51 1.32
C PRO A 323 16.31 15.86 0.02
N GLY A 324 17.53 16.21 -0.38
CA GLY A 324 18.28 15.55 -1.44
C GLY A 324 19.03 14.34 -0.94
N ALA A 325 19.08 13.29 -1.77
CA ALA A 325 19.72 12.04 -1.41
C ALA A 325 20.17 11.22 -2.62
N THR A 326 21.10 10.31 -2.37
CA THR A 326 21.55 9.33 -3.36
C THR A 326 20.63 8.12 -3.47
N GLY A 327 20.67 7.43 -4.59
CA GLY A 327 19.87 6.23 -4.86
C GLY A 327 18.58 6.49 -5.64
N THR A 328 17.79 5.44 -5.74
CA THR A 328 16.61 5.35 -6.60
C THR A 328 15.36 5.03 -5.79
N VAL A 329 14.20 5.14 -6.45
CA VAL A 329 12.91 4.73 -5.93
C VAL A 329 12.19 3.83 -6.93
N SER A 330 11.78 2.64 -6.49
CA SER A 330 10.94 1.72 -7.28
C SER A 330 9.48 1.76 -6.84
N TRP A 331 8.90 2.95 -6.63
CA TRP A 331 7.53 3.06 -6.15
C TRP A 331 6.50 2.74 -7.23
N LEU A 332 5.45 2.02 -6.86
CA LEU A 332 4.47 1.50 -7.81
C LEU A 332 3.11 2.19 -7.65
N PRO A 333 2.51 2.73 -8.72
CA PRO A 333 1.15 3.27 -8.66
C PRO A 333 0.11 2.22 -8.20
N LEU A 334 -0.87 2.66 -7.41
CA LEU A 334 -1.91 1.81 -6.81
C LEU A 334 -2.70 1.00 -7.86
N ASP A 335 -3.08 1.64 -8.96
CA ASP A 335 -3.81 1.03 -10.06
C ASP A 335 -2.98 -0.01 -10.80
N VAL A 336 -1.68 0.24 -11.02
CA VAL A 336 -0.74 -0.73 -11.61
C VAL A 336 -0.54 -1.94 -10.70
N ALA A 337 -0.39 -1.70 -9.39
CA ALA A 337 -0.25 -2.77 -8.40
C ALA A 337 -1.50 -3.67 -8.36
N ALA A 338 -2.70 -3.07 -8.31
CA ALA A 338 -3.96 -3.80 -8.34
C ALA A 338 -4.10 -4.64 -9.62
N HIS A 339 -3.82 -4.04 -10.78
CA HIS A 339 -3.93 -4.74 -12.07
C HIS A 339 -2.95 -5.92 -12.14
N SER A 340 -1.73 -5.72 -11.67
CA SER A 340 -0.71 -6.77 -11.67
C SER A 340 -1.10 -7.96 -10.79
N ILE A 341 -1.72 -7.72 -9.62
CA ILE A 341 -2.26 -8.78 -8.77
C ILE A 341 -3.37 -9.54 -9.52
N ILE A 342 -4.25 -8.82 -10.22
CA ILE A 342 -5.32 -9.42 -11.02
C ILE A 342 -4.75 -10.28 -12.15
N ASP A 343 -3.75 -9.79 -12.89
CA ASP A 343 -3.07 -10.56 -13.94
C ASP A 343 -2.51 -11.89 -13.40
N ILE A 344 -1.81 -11.84 -12.26
CA ILE A 344 -1.28 -13.03 -11.59
C ILE A 344 -2.41 -14.00 -11.18
N CYS A 345 -3.52 -13.47 -10.65
CA CYS A 345 -4.68 -14.27 -10.25
C CYS A 345 -5.30 -15.00 -11.45
N LEU A 346 -5.48 -14.28 -12.57
CA LEU A 346 -6.20 -14.74 -13.75
C LEU A 346 -5.34 -15.56 -14.73
N ALA A 347 -4.01 -15.58 -14.57
CA ALA A 347 -3.09 -16.33 -15.41
C ALA A 347 -3.18 -17.86 -15.15
N ARG A 348 -4.24 -18.51 -15.66
CA ARG A 348 -4.46 -19.97 -15.51
C ARG A 348 -3.63 -20.83 -16.46
N ALA A 349 -3.09 -20.26 -17.53
CA ALA A 349 -2.26 -20.97 -18.52
C ALA A 349 -0.85 -21.32 -18.00
N VAL A 350 -0.45 -20.75 -16.87
CA VAL A 350 0.86 -20.95 -16.24
C VAL A 350 0.68 -21.40 -14.79
N GLU A 351 1.66 -22.13 -14.27
CA GLU A 351 1.69 -22.48 -12.86
C GLU A 351 1.78 -21.19 -12.02
N MET A 352 0.95 -21.09 -10.98
CA MET A 352 0.96 -19.94 -10.09
C MET A 352 2.27 -19.91 -9.31
N PRO A 353 3.06 -18.81 -9.39
CA PRO A 353 4.32 -18.71 -8.65
C PRO A 353 4.09 -18.66 -7.14
N SER A 354 5.03 -19.18 -6.36
CA SER A 354 4.93 -19.18 -4.89
C SER A 354 5.11 -17.78 -4.31
N VAL A 355 6.06 -17.01 -4.85
CA VAL A 355 6.38 -15.65 -4.42
C VAL A 355 6.61 -14.79 -5.66
N VAL A 356 6.12 -13.56 -5.63
CA VAL A 356 6.44 -12.51 -6.61
C VAL A 356 6.63 -11.17 -5.89
N HIS A 357 7.41 -10.26 -6.47
CA HIS A 357 7.59 -8.91 -5.93
C HIS A 357 6.93 -7.87 -6.84
N LEU A 358 6.17 -6.95 -6.25
CA LEU A 358 5.58 -5.82 -6.96
C LEU A 358 6.27 -4.53 -6.56
N CYS A 359 7.23 -4.12 -7.38
CA CYS A 359 7.83 -2.79 -7.37
C CYS A 359 7.96 -2.26 -8.81
N HIS A 360 8.25 -0.97 -8.95
CA HIS A 360 8.40 -0.36 -10.27
C HIS A 360 9.53 -1.03 -11.08
N PRO A 361 9.32 -1.42 -12.34
CA PRO A 361 10.34 -2.12 -13.12
C PRO A 361 11.48 -1.23 -13.62
N ARG A 362 11.30 0.08 -13.49
CA ARG A 362 12.21 1.13 -13.94
C ARG A 362 12.41 2.12 -12.79
N PRO A 363 13.29 1.81 -11.82
CA PRO A 363 13.58 2.73 -10.72
C PRO A 363 14.06 4.08 -11.26
N VAL A 364 13.63 5.16 -10.62
CA VAL A 364 14.08 6.52 -10.97
C VAL A 364 14.92 7.11 -9.83
N PRO A 365 15.91 7.97 -10.10
CA PRO A 365 16.66 8.63 -9.03
C PRO A 365 15.74 9.40 -8.09
N TRP A 366 15.99 9.33 -6.78
CA TRP A 366 15.24 10.10 -5.78
C TRP A 366 15.17 11.60 -6.11
N MET A 367 16.28 12.13 -6.65
CA MET A 367 16.39 13.53 -7.08
C MET A 367 15.40 13.91 -8.19
N VAL A 368 14.96 12.98 -9.04
CA VAL A 368 13.93 13.26 -10.06
C VAL A 368 12.60 13.58 -9.36
N ILE A 369 12.25 12.83 -8.33
CA ILE A 369 11.01 13.05 -7.56
C ILE A 369 11.09 14.34 -6.76
N VAL A 370 12.19 14.57 -6.03
CA VAL A 370 12.35 15.78 -5.22
C VAL A 370 12.43 17.04 -6.06
N GLY A 371 13.13 17.01 -7.20
CA GLY A 371 13.18 18.13 -8.14
C GLY A 371 11.80 18.48 -8.72
N ALA A 372 10.98 17.46 -9.02
CA ALA A 372 9.60 17.66 -9.44
C ALA A 372 8.75 18.31 -8.32
N PHE A 373 8.91 17.89 -7.07
CA PHE A 373 8.24 18.56 -5.94
C PHE A 373 8.73 20.00 -5.74
N ALA A 374 10.03 20.27 -5.86
CA ALA A 374 10.58 21.62 -5.80
C ALA A 374 9.91 22.53 -6.84
N THR A 375 9.73 22.02 -8.06
CA THR A 375 9.03 22.72 -9.15
C THR A 375 7.56 22.96 -8.82
N CYS A 376 6.83 21.95 -8.34
CA CYS A 376 5.41 22.10 -7.97
C CYS A 376 5.23 23.11 -6.83
N ILE A 377 6.12 23.10 -5.83
CA ILE A 377 6.09 24.04 -4.70
C ILE A 377 6.38 25.47 -5.17
N PHE A 378 7.38 25.65 -6.04
CA PHE A 378 7.68 26.96 -6.63
C PHE A 378 6.47 27.50 -7.40
N LEU A 379 5.85 26.69 -8.26
CA LEU A 379 4.67 27.11 -9.01
C LEU A 379 3.48 27.47 -8.11
N ARG A 380 3.32 26.80 -6.96
CA ARG A 380 2.25 27.09 -6.00
C ARG A 380 2.53 28.33 -5.13
N THR A 381 3.78 28.55 -4.73
CA THR A 381 4.12 29.50 -3.64
C THR A 381 4.97 30.69 -4.10
N GLY A 382 5.53 30.66 -5.30
CA GLY A 382 6.53 31.63 -5.77
C GLY A 382 7.90 31.48 -5.11
N SER A 383 8.05 30.59 -4.12
CA SER A 383 9.28 30.39 -3.36
C SER A 383 10.03 29.15 -3.83
N GLN A 384 11.28 29.33 -4.27
CA GLN A 384 12.16 28.21 -4.59
C GLN A 384 12.72 27.61 -3.30
N LEU A 385 12.45 26.32 -3.05
CA LEU A 385 13.08 25.62 -1.93
C LEU A 385 14.42 25.02 -2.36
N PRO A 386 15.54 25.34 -1.69
CA PRO A 386 16.81 24.66 -1.93
C PRO A 386 16.71 23.18 -1.56
N ILE A 387 17.41 22.33 -2.31
CA ILE A 387 17.58 20.92 -1.99
C ILE A 387 18.92 20.77 -1.25
N VAL A 388 18.86 20.27 -0.01
CA VAL A 388 20.04 20.07 0.86
C VAL A 388 20.27 18.58 1.12
N GLY A 389 21.40 18.18 1.71
CA GLY A 389 21.65 16.77 2.04
C GLY A 389 20.58 16.20 2.99
N PHE A 390 20.24 14.91 2.86
CA PHE A 390 19.19 14.28 3.67
C PHE A 390 19.47 14.37 5.18
N ASP A 391 20.73 14.22 5.56
CA ASP A 391 21.26 14.38 6.91
C ASP A 391 21.10 15.81 7.43
N GLU A 392 21.46 16.79 6.61
CA GLU A 392 21.30 18.21 6.92
C GLU A 392 19.81 18.58 7.09
N TRP A 393 18.96 18.15 6.16
CA TRP A 393 17.51 18.35 6.22
C TRP A 393 16.93 17.75 7.51
N ASN A 394 17.31 16.53 7.87
CA ASN A 394 16.84 15.87 9.09
C ASN A 394 17.33 16.59 10.36
N GLY A 395 18.55 17.15 10.35
CA GLY A 395 19.07 18.00 11.42
C GLY A 395 18.22 19.26 11.61
N ARG A 396 17.97 20.00 10.53
CA ARG A 396 17.13 21.22 10.54
C ARG A 396 15.71 20.95 11.06
N ILE A 397 15.11 19.80 10.72
CA ILE A 397 13.81 19.40 11.26
C ILE A 397 13.84 19.21 12.78
N LYS A 398 14.88 18.55 13.30
CA LYS A 398 15.03 18.33 14.74
C LYS A 398 15.16 19.65 15.49
N GLU A 399 16.07 20.51 15.02
CA GLU A 399 16.29 21.84 15.58
C GLU A 399 14.99 22.67 15.55
N ALA A 400 14.32 22.75 14.41
CA ALA A 400 13.07 23.51 14.27
C ALA A 400 11.95 22.97 15.17
N ALA A 401 11.85 21.65 15.34
CA ALA A 401 10.85 21.05 16.21
C ALA A 401 11.18 21.19 17.71
N GLU A 402 12.46 21.23 18.08
CA GLU A 402 12.91 21.48 19.45
C GLU A 402 12.71 22.95 19.85
N SER A 403 12.98 23.88 18.93
CA SER A 403 12.79 25.32 19.14
C SER A 403 11.35 25.80 18.95
N PHE A 404 10.39 24.91 18.67
CA PHE A 404 9.00 25.29 18.44
C PHE A 404 8.27 25.60 19.77
N GLU A 405 7.87 26.85 19.98
CA GLU A 405 7.23 27.33 21.22
C GLU A 405 5.71 27.09 21.31
N GLY A 406 5.09 26.49 20.29
CA GLY A 406 3.65 26.21 20.25
C GLY A 406 3.24 24.87 20.89
N SER A 407 1.96 24.52 20.75
CA SER A 407 1.46 23.26 21.31
C SER A 407 2.10 22.04 20.64
N LYS A 408 2.11 20.90 21.35
CA LYS A 408 2.59 19.63 20.78
C LYS A 408 1.81 19.24 19.51
N ALA A 409 0.52 19.57 19.45
CA ALA A 409 -0.33 19.29 18.29
C ALA A 409 0.09 20.15 17.08
N ASP A 410 0.33 21.44 17.30
CA ASP A 410 0.78 22.36 16.24
C ASP A 410 2.17 21.98 15.74
N ARG A 411 3.07 21.58 16.66
CA ARG A 411 4.39 21.06 16.29
C ARG A 411 4.29 19.87 15.36
N TYR A 412 3.40 18.92 15.65
CA TYR A 412 3.19 17.74 14.80
C TYR A 412 2.44 18.01 13.51
N LYS A 413 1.67 19.11 13.46
CA LYS A 413 1.05 19.59 12.22
C LYS A 413 2.09 20.24 11.31
N ARG A 414 3.01 21.02 11.90
CA ARG A 414 4.08 21.72 11.18
C ARG A 414 5.23 20.80 10.77
N PHE A 415 5.61 19.87 11.64
CA PHE A 415 6.71 18.92 11.45
C PHE A 415 6.22 17.47 11.66
N PRO A 416 5.32 16.96 10.79
CA PRO A 416 4.74 15.62 10.95
C PRO A 416 5.79 14.50 10.96
N THR A 417 6.94 14.73 10.32
CA THR A 417 8.08 13.80 10.30
C THR A 417 8.63 13.44 11.67
N ILE A 418 8.43 14.28 12.69
CA ILE A 418 8.85 13.98 14.07
C ILE A 418 8.16 12.71 14.60
N LYS A 419 6.95 12.37 14.11
CA LYS A 419 6.26 11.12 14.47
C LYS A 419 6.99 9.87 13.98
N ILE A 420 7.82 10.00 12.95
CA ILE A 420 8.58 8.91 12.31
C ILE A 420 10.10 9.16 12.39
N GLN A 421 10.55 9.93 13.37
CA GLN A 421 11.96 10.35 13.49
C GLN A 421 12.94 9.18 13.49
N SER A 422 12.60 8.06 14.13
CA SER A 422 13.44 6.86 14.16
C SER A 422 13.64 6.24 12.78
N VAL A 423 12.61 6.29 11.92
CA VAL A 423 12.68 5.83 10.53
C VAL A 423 13.60 6.74 9.73
N LEU A 424 13.45 8.06 9.90
CA LEU A 424 14.31 9.04 9.23
C LEU A 424 15.77 8.93 9.65
N ASP A 425 16.05 8.70 10.93
CA ASP A 425 17.41 8.47 11.42
C ASP A 425 18.02 7.18 10.83
N GLY A 426 17.20 6.14 10.61
CA GLY A 426 17.59 4.95 9.88
C GLY A 426 17.88 5.20 8.40
N ALA A 427 17.05 6.04 7.75
CA ALA A 427 17.25 6.46 6.37
C ALA A 427 18.53 7.29 6.21
N VAL A 428 18.79 8.27 7.08
CA VAL A 428 20.05 9.04 7.12
C VAL A 428 21.26 8.12 7.19
N LYS A 429 21.27 7.15 8.12
CA LYS A 429 22.38 6.19 8.24
C LYS A 429 22.58 5.36 6.97
N SER A 430 21.48 4.96 6.32
CA SER A 430 21.51 4.18 5.09
C SER A 430 22.03 5.00 3.92
N GLU A 431 21.60 6.24 3.83
CA GLU A 431 21.99 7.21 2.82
C GLU A 431 23.49 7.56 2.94
N ILE A 432 24.00 7.84 4.15
CA ILE A 432 25.44 8.04 4.40
C ILE A 432 26.26 6.84 3.92
N ARG A 433 25.79 5.61 4.19
CA ARG A 433 26.44 4.38 3.72
C ARG A 433 26.38 4.24 2.20
N LEU A 434 25.31 4.69 1.56
CA LEU A 434 25.17 4.67 0.10
C LEU A 434 26.08 5.69 -0.57
N ARG A 435 26.18 6.93 -0.05
CA ARG A 435 27.14 7.94 -0.53
C ARG A 435 28.58 7.43 -0.52
N ALA A 436 28.94 6.64 0.49
CA ALA A 436 30.28 6.07 0.62
C ALA A 436 30.59 4.94 -0.40
N ARG A 437 29.60 4.44 -1.15
CA ARG A 437 29.78 3.37 -2.14
C ARG A 437 29.99 3.93 -3.54
N ARG A 438 30.83 3.24 -4.33
CA ARG A 438 31.09 3.59 -5.74
C ARG A 438 29.95 3.21 -6.71
N ASP A 439 29.05 2.29 -6.33
CA ASP A 439 27.89 1.84 -7.13
C ASP A 439 26.57 2.14 -6.41
N SER A 440 26.24 3.42 -6.26
CA SER A 440 25.03 3.91 -5.59
C SER A 440 23.83 4.06 -6.53
N GLY A 441 24.03 3.94 -7.85
CA GLY A 441 23.01 4.19 -8.87
C GLY A 441 21.84 3.19 -8.91
N HIS A 442 21.99 2.02 -8.27
CA HIS A 442 21.00 0.94 -8.32
C HIS A 442 20.42 0.55 -6.96
N ALA A 443 20.71 1.32 -5.90
CA ALA A 443 20.20 1.06 -4.57
C ALA A 443 18.96 1.90 -4.27
N GLU A 444 18.00 1.34 -3.55
CA GLU A 444 16.85 2.07 -3.03
C GLU A 444 17.29 3.13 -2.01
N PHE A 445 16.77 4.35 -2.13
CA PHE A 445 17.15 5.51 -1.33
C PHE A 445 17.04 5.27 0.19
N THR A 446 16.05 4.49 0.64
CA THR A 446 15.87 4.17 2.07
C THR A 446 16.76 3.03 2.58
N GLY A 447 17.70 2.54 1.76
CA GLY A 447 18.54 1.39 2.09
C GLY A 447 17.81 0.06 2.00
N VAL A 448 16.70 0.00 1.25
CA VAL A 448 15.90 -1.21 1.05
C VAL A 448 16.62 -2.18 0.10
N VAL A 449 16.24 -3.46 0.20
CA VAL A 449 16.69 -4.52 -0.71
C VAL A 449 16.36 -4.18 -2.17
N ARG A 450 17.27 -4.53 -3.08
CA ARG A 450 16.96 -4.58 -4.50
C ARG A 450 16.11 -5.82 -4.75
N LEU A 451 14.97 -5.66 -5.40
CA LEU A 451 14.01 -6.75 -5.62
C LEU A 451 14.19 -7.31 -7.02
N ASP A 452 14.21 -8.64 -7.12
CA ASP A 452 13.93 -9.32 -8.38
C ASP A 452 12.43 -9.22 -8.68
N ILE A 453 12.10 -8.95 -9.93
CA ILE A 453 10.71 -8.85 -10.41
C ILE A 453 10.54 -9.59 -11.74
N THR A 454 11.44 -10.51 -12.05
CA THR A 454 11.47 -11.23 -13.33
C THR A 454 10.16 -11.98 -13.56
N ILE A 455 9.66 -12.69 -12.55
CA ILE A 455 8.40 -13.44 -12.59
C ILE A 455 7.23 -12.47 -12.66
N ALA A 456 7.17 -11.46 -11.80
CA ALA A 456 6.09 -10.47 -11.82
C ALA A 456 5.97 -9.77 -13.20
N LYS A 457 7.08 -9.36 -13.81
CA LYS A 457 7.12 -8.75 -15.15
C LYS A 457 6.72 -9.72 -16.26
N ALA A 458 7.00 -11.01 -16.10
CA ALA A 458 6.59 -12.03 -17.05
C ALA A 458 5.06 -12.21 -17.04
N LEU A 459 4.44 -12.12 -15.87
CA LEU A 459 3.01 -12.36 -15.67
C LEU A 459 2.10 -11.13 -15.86
N SER A 460 2.61 -9.92 -15.63
CA SER A 460 1.83 -8.68 -15.74
C SER A 460 2.40 -7.78 -16.83
N GLU A 461 1.66 -7.64 -17.93
CA GLU A 461 1.99 -6.68 -18.99
C GLU A 461 1.89 -5.24 -18.47
N THR A 462 0.89 -4.97 -17.63
CA THR A 462 0.70 -3.67 -16.98
C THR A 462 1.92 -3.28 -16.15
N LEU A 463 2.48 -4.22 -15.38
CA LEU A 463 3.74 -3.99 -14.65
C LEU A 463 4.90 -3.79 -15.62
N ARG A 464 5.02 -4.62 -16.66
CA ARG A 464 6.14 -4.55 -17.62
C ARG A 464 6.21 -3.19 -18.32
N PHE A 465 5.06 -2.63 -18.68
CA PHE A 465 4.96 -1.43 -19.52
C PHE A 465 4.63 -0.13 -18.75
N THR A 466 4.43 -0.17 -17.42
CA THR A 466 4.17 1.04 -16.62
C THR A 466 5.24 2.14 -16.77
N PRO A 467 4.92 3.35 -17.25
CA PRO A 467 5.91 4.38 -17.53
C PRO A 467 6.69 4.81 -16.28
N GLU A 468 7.91 5.30 -16.45
CA GLU A 468 8.73 5.83 -15.35
C GLU A 468 8.01 6.94 -14.58
N LEU A 469 8.19 6.92 -13.26
CA LEU A 469 7.76 8.03 -12.41
C LEU A 469 8.53 9.30 -12.77
N GLY A 470 7.88 10.46 -12.66
CA GLY A 470 8.46 11.74 -13.05
C GLY A 470 7.52 12.90 -12.82
N MET A 471 7.83 14.05 -13.42
CA MET A 471 7.12 15.31 -13.20
C MET A 471 5.59 15.18 -13.28
N LYS A 472 5.06 14.56 -14.34
CA LYS A 472 3.60 14.38 -14.52
C LYS A 472 2.93 13.62 -13.37
N HIS A 473 3.61 12.63 -12.80
CA HIS A 473 3.08 11.85 -11.67
C HIS A 473 3.07 12.70 -10.40
N VAL A 474 4.18 13.39 -10.12
CA VAL A 474 4.32 14.29 -8.97
C VAL A 474 3.31 15.43 -9.02
N GLU A 475 3.09 16.03 -10.19
CA GLU A 475 2.05 17.05 -10.38
C GLU A 475 0.65 16.53 -10.05
N ARG A 476 0.32 15.29 -10.42
CA ARG A 476 -0.98 14.68 -10.10
C ARG A 476 -1.13 14.44 -8.59
N TRP A 477 -0.10 13.89 -7.93
CA TRP A 477 -0.10 13.72 -6.47
C TRP A 477 -0.28 15.06 -5.76
N PHE A 478 0.46 16.07 -6.21
CA PHE A 478 0.43 17.42 -5.64
C PHE A 478 -0.94 18.09 -5.85
N ARG A 479 -1.53 17.99 -7.05
CA ARG A 479 -2.88 18.49 -7.34
C ARG A 479 -3.95 17.78 -6.51
N TYR A 480 -3.85 16.46 -6.37
CA TYR A 480 -4.74 15.71 -5.50
C TYR A 480 -4.65 16.21 -4.06
N TRP A 481 -3.44 16.31 -3.50
CA TRP A 481 -3.21 16.84 -2.16
C TRP A 481 -3.78 18.25 -1.97
N ASP A 482 -3.60 19.15 -2.94
CA ASP A 482 -4.18 20.49 -2.88
C ASP A 482 -5.73 20.43 -2.88
N SER A 483 -6.33 19.58 -3.72
CA SER A 483 -7.79 19.42 -3.81
C SER A 483 -8.42 18.91 -2.51
N VAL A 484 -7.73 18.04 -1.75
CA VAL A 484 -8.19 17.55 -0.44
C VAL A 484 -7.75 18.45 0.72
N GLY A 485 -7.22 19.64 0.41
CA GLY A 485 -6.87 20.67 1.40
C GLY A 485 -5.59 20.40 2.18
N PHE A 486 -4.72 19.50 1.73
CA PHE A 486 -3.47 19.13 2.41
C PHE A 486 -2.56 20.33 2.70
N PHE A 487 -2.47 21.26 1.75
CA PHE A 487 -1.62 22.45 1.87
C PHE A 487 -2.33 23.67 2.49
N LYS A 488 -3.57 23.54 2.96
CA LYS A 488 -4.24 24.63 3.71
C LYS A 488 -3.65 24.80 5.12
N SER A 489 -3.02 23.75 5.63
CA SER A 489 -2.42 23.69 6.97
C SER A 489 -0.94 24.05 7.05
N VAL A 490 -0.30 24.30 5.91
CA VAL A 490 1.16 24.45 5.75
C VAL A 490 1.43 25.79 5.09
#